data_AF-M0D248-F1
#
_entry.id   AF-M0D248-F1
#
_cell.length_a   1.000
_cell.length_b   1.000
_cell.length_c   1.000
_cell.angle_alpha   90.00
_cell.angle_beta   90.00
_cell.angle_gamma   90.00
#
_symmetry.space_group_name_H-M   'P 1'
#
loop_
_entity.id
_entity.type
_entity.pdbx_description
1 polymer ?
#
loop_
_entity_poly.entity_id
_entity_poly.type
_entity_poly.pdbx_seq_one_letter_code
_entity_poly.pdbx_strand_id
1 'polypeptide(L)'
;MLADLLSKSFAADLEECWERERTATPVRAFAVRLHATGCSLREIASILADLGVERSHQAIFQWVHRLADSVSDPPTAKPKRSRSTKPLSKSTVNGLGDTPQ
;
A
#
# COMPACT_ATOMS: atom_id res chain seq x y z
N MET A 1 -3.99 -11.50 -28.48
CA MET A 1 -3.19 -10.62 -29.38
C MET A 1 -2.85 -9.22 -28.84
N LEU A 2 -3.58 -8.63 -27.88
CA LEU A 2 -3.08 -7.45 -27.14
C LEU A 2 -2.88 -7.75 -25.66
N ALA A 3 -3.81 -8.49 -25.05
CA ALA A 3 -3.65 -9.05 -23.71
C ALA A 3 -2.37 -9.91 -23.57
N ASP A 4 -2.02 -10.71 -24.59
CA ASP A 4 -0.75 -11.48 -24.60
C ASP A 4 0.50 -10.59 -24.63
N LEU A 5 0.44 -9.48 -25.38
CA LEU A 5 1.54 -8.52 -25.47
C LEU A 5 1.71 -7.74 -24.16
N LEU A 6 0.59 -7.32 -23.55
CA LEU A 6 0.57 -6.70 -22.23
C LEU A 6 1.06 -7.68 -21.18
N SER A 7 0.63 -8.94 -21.23
CA SER A 7 1.10 -10.02 -20.36
C SER A 7 2.62 -10.18 -20.45
N LYS A 8 3.16 -10.26 -21.66
CA LYS A 8 4.61 -10.38 -21.88
C LYS A 8 5.40 -9.15 -21.40
N SER A 9 4.80 -7.96 -21.43
CA SER A 9 5.48 -6.70 -21.12
C SER A 9 5.33 -6.24 -19.65
N PHE A 10 4.30 -6.70 -18.94
CA PHE A 10 3.94 -6.20 -17.60
C PHE A 10 3.71 -7.30 -16.54
N ALA A 11 3.92 -8.58 -16.86
CA ALA A 11 3.67 -9.66 -15.89
C ALA A 11 4.66 -9.74 -14.73
N ALA A 12 5.90 -9.23 -14.88
CA ALA A 12 7.01 -9.66 -14.02
C ALA A 12 7.14 -8.93 -12.65
N ASP A 13 6.69 -7.68 -12.51
CA ASP A 13 7.10 -6.85 -11.35
C ASP A 13 5.96 -6.47 -10.38
N LEU A 14 4.71 -6.84 -10.66
CA LEU A 14 3.54 -6.28 -9.94
C LEU A 14 2.57 -7.33 -9.37
N GLU A 15 2.96 -8.61 -9.39
CA GLU A 15 2.08 -9.73 -9.02
C GLU A 15 1.72 -9.72 -7.52
N GLU A 16 2.66 -9.34 -6.65
CA GLU A 16 2.49 -9.34 -5.18
C GLU A 16 1.42 -8.34 -4.70
N CYS A 17 1.21 -7.24 -5.43
CA CYS A 17 0.28 -6.17 -5.03
C CYS A 17 -1.21 -6.54 -5.26
N TRP A 18 -1.52 -7.57 -6.07
CA TRP A 18 -2.88 -7.81 -6.58
C TRP A 18 -3.37 -9.26 -6.54
N GLU A 19 -2.81 -10.11 -5.68
CA GLU A 19 -3.11 -11.57 -5.60
C GLU A 19 -4.60 -11.97 -5.55
N ARG A 20 -5.50 -11.13 -5.03
CA ARG A 20 -6.95 -11.45 -4.88
C ARG A 20 -7.87 -10.90 -5.98
N GLU A 21 -7.31 -10.20 -6.97
CA GLU A 21 -8.11 -9.45 -7.93
C GLU A 21 -8.25 -10.23 -9.26
N ARG A 22 -9.50 -10.37 -9.75
CA ARG A 22 -9.87 -11.25 -10.89
C ARG A 22 -9.44 -10.74 -12.26
N THR A 23 -8.96 -9.50 -12.33
CA THR A 23 -8.48 -8.90 -13.58
C THR A 23 -7.01 -9.27 -13.76
N ALA A 24 -6.57 -9.57 -14.98
CA ALA A 24 -5.17 -9.95 -15.23
C ALA A 24 -4.19 -8.84 -14.76
N THR A 25 -3.11 -9.23 -14.06
CA THR A 25 -1.98 -8.37 -13.65
C THR A 25 -1.52 -7.38 -14.70
N PRO A 26 -1.27 -7.79 -15.96
CA PRO A 26 -0.80 -6.87 -16.99
C PRO A 26 -1.79 -5.75 -17.35
N VAL A 27 -3.10 -5.99 -17.26
CA VAL A 27 -4.12 -4.97 -17.55
C VAL A 27 -4.09 -3.88 -16.47
N ARG A 28 -3.93 -4.28 -15.21
CA ARG A 28 -3.84 -3.38 -14.07
C ARG A 28 -2.56 -2.53 -14.16
N ALA A 29 -1.43 -3.19 -14.40
CA ALA A 29 -0.14 -2.54 -14.61
C ALA A 29 -0.18 -1.51 -15.75
N PHE A 30 -0.82 -1.87 -16.86
CA PHE A 30 -1.00 -0.98 -18.00
C PHE A 30 -1.84 0.25 -17.63
N ALA A 31 -2.95 0.05 -16.93
CA ALA A 31 -3.81 1.15 -16.45
C ALA A 31 -3.06 2.10 -15.51
N VAL A 32 -2.24 1.57 -14.59
CA VAL A 32 -1.46 2.41 -13.67
C VAL A 32 -0.36 3.19 -14.42
N ARG A 33 0.28 2.59 -15.42
CA ARG A 33 1.27 3.29 -16.26
C ARG A 33 0.65 4.39 -17.10
N LEU A 34 -0.54 4.19 -17.67
CA LEU A 34 -1.29 5.23 -18.37
C LEU A 34 -1.61 6.42 -17.45
N HIS A 35 -2.00 6.14 -16.20
CA HIS A 35 -2.23 7.20 -15.21
C HIS A 35 -0.94 7.97 -14.91
N ALA A 36 0.20 7.27 -14.76
CA ALA A 36 1.49 7.91 -14.55
C ALA A 36 1.95 8.79 -15.73
N THR A 37 1.50 8.49 -16.96
CA THR A 37 1.74 9.35 -18.14
C THR A 37 0.81 10.57 -18.23
N GLY A 38 -0.14 10.71 -17.29
CA GLY A 38 -1.06 11.86 -17.21
C GLY A 38 -2.45 11.61 -17.80
N CYS A 39 -2.79 10.37 -18.20
CA CYS A 39 -4.14 10.05 -18.65
C CYS A 39 -5.11 10.04 -17.46
N SER A 40 -6.32 10.58 -17.66
CA SER A 40 -7.37 10.51 -16.65
C SER A 40 -7.92 9.09 -16.52
N LEU A 41 -8.47 8.76 -15.35
CA LEU A 41 -9.10 7.46 -15.08
C LEU A 41 -10.24 7.12 -16.05
N ARG A 42 -10.91 8.15 -16.59
CA ARG A 42 -11.98 7.98 -17.58
C ARG A 42 -11.42 7.62 -18.94
N GLU A 43 -10.35 8.28 -19.37
CA GLU A 43 -9.65 7.91 -20.61
C GLU A 43 -9.10 6.49 -20.53
N ILE A 44 -8.54 6.11 -19.38
CA ILE A 44 -8.04 4.75 -19.16
C ILE A 44 -9.18 3.73 -19.23
N ALA A 45 -10.35 4.03 -18.65
CA ALA A 45 -11.52 3.16 -18.74
C ALA A 45 -11.99 2.98 -20.20
N SER A 46 -11.99 4.05 -20.99
CA SER A 46 -12.32 3.99 -22.43
C SER A 46 -11.30 3.17 -23.21
N ILE A 47 -10.00 3.38 -22.99
CA ILE A 47 -8.93 2.59 -23.64
C ILE A 47 -9.06 1.11 -23.29
N LEU A 48 -9.35 0.79 -22.02
CA LEU A 48 -9.56 -0.60 -21.60
C LEU A 48 -10.81 -1.21 -22.24
N ALA A 49 -11.89 -0.44 -22.38
CA ALA A 49 -13.09 -0.90 -23.08
C ALA A 49 -12.82 -1.19 -24.57
N ASP A 50 -12.05 -0.34 -25.24
CA ASP A 50 -11.60 -0.56 -26.63
C ASP A 50 -10.74 -1.82 -26.77
N LEU A 51 -10.00 -2.18 -25.71
CA LEU A 51 -9.23 -3.41 -25.62
C LEU A 51 -10.06 -4.65 -25.22
N GLY A 52 -11.38 -4.49 -25.04
CA GLY A 52 -12.30 -5.55 -24.63
C GLY A 52 -12.34 -5.84 -23.13
N VAL A 53 -11.81 -4.94 -22.30
CA VAL A 53 -11.82 -5.03 -20.84
C VAL A 53 -12.69 -3.92 -20.25
N GLU A 54 -13.98 -4.21 -20.09
CA GLU A 54 -14.90 -3.27 -19.44
C GLU A 54 -14.68 -3.22 -17.93
N ARG A 55 -14.16 -2.09 -17.46
CA ARG A 55 -13.95 -1.83 -16.03
C ARG A 55 -14.31 -0.39 -15.68
N SER A 56 -14.81 -0.20 -14.46
CA SER A 56 -15.16 1.13 -13.97
C SER A 56 -13.91 1.94 -13.66
N HIS A 57 -14.01 3.27 -13.81
CA HIS A 57 -12.97 4.19 -13.35
C HIS A 57 -12.66 4.04 -11.85
N GLN A 58 -13.63 3.58 -11.04
CA GLN A 58 -13.39 3.29 -9.62
C GLN A 58 -12.48 2.07 -9.42
N ALA A 59 -12.64 1.02 -10.23
CA ALA A 59 -11.74 -0.13 -10.17
C ALA A 59 -10.30 0.28 -10.54
N ILE A 60 -10.17 1.11 -11.57
CA ILE A 60 -8.87 1.64 -11.99
C ILE A 60 -8.24 2.50 -10.88
N PHE A 61 -9.03 3.38 -10.25
CA PHE A 61 -8.58 4.16 -9.10
C PHE A 61 -8.06 3.29 -7.97
N GLN A 62 -8.78 2.20 -7.63
CA GLN A 62 -8.34 1.26 -6.60
C GLN A 62 -7.01 0.58 -6.95
N TRP A 63 -6.75 0.27 -8.23
CA TRP A 63 -5.47 -0.30 -8.64
C TRP A 63 -4.32 0.69 -8.52
N VAL A 64 -4.54 1.94 -8.95
CA VAL A 64 -3.56 3.03 -8.82
C VAL A 64 -3.22 3.28 -7.36
N HIS A 65 -4.24 3.38 -6.50
CA HIS A 65 -4.06 3.60 -5.07
C HIS A 65 -3.34 2.44 -4.41
N ARG A 66 -3.73 1.20 -4.71
CA ARG A 66 -3.08 0.01 -4.12
C ARG A 66 -1.61 -0.08 -4.52
N LEU A 67 -1.24 0.27 -5.76
CA LEU A 67 0.17 0.30 -6.14
C LEU A 67 0.92 1.41 -5.39
N ALA A 68 0.32 2.60 -5.26
CA ALA A 68 0.92 3.69 -4.51
C ALA A 68 1.13 3.34 -3.02
N ASP A 69 0.20 2.62 -2.40
CA ASP A 69 0.32 2.10 -1.04
C ASP A 69 1.43 1.04 -0.92
N SER A 70 1.53 0.11 -1.89
CA SER A 70 2.57 -0.92 -1.90
C SER A 70 3.98 -0.37 -2.12
N VAL A 71 4.13 0.69 -2.94
CA VAL A 71 5.40 1.41 -3.10
C VAL A 71 5.71 2.28 -1.89
N SER A 72 4.66 2.76 -1.20
CA SER A 72 4.81 3.61 -0.03
C SER A 72 5.11 2.85 1.26
N ASP A 73 5.15 1.51 1.29
CA ASP A 73 5.50 0.78 2.52
C ASP A 73 6.90 1.22 2.98
N PRO A 74 7.01 2.05 4.02
CA PRO A 74 8.28 2.37 4.62
C PRO A 74 8.63 1.16 5.51
N PRO A 75 9.89 0.73 5.60
CA PRO A 75 10.22 -0.33 6.55
C PRO A 75 9.90 0.17 7.96
N THR A 76 8.88 -0.43 8.57
CA THR A 76 8.56 -0.41 10.01
C THR A 76 7.80 0.83 10.54
N ALA A 77 6.51 0.67 10.81
CA ALA A 77 5.89 1.29 11.99
C ALA A 77 4.74 0.43 12.51
N LYS A 78 5.07 -0.51 13.41
CA LYS A 78 4.10 -1.16 14.30
C LYS A 78 3.24 -0.06 14.97
N PRO A 79 1.91 -0.19 15.06
CA PRO A 79 1.11 0.75 15.82
C PRO A 79 1.38 0.54 17.32
N LYS A 80 2.44 1.17 17.85
CA LYS A 80 2.64 1.29 19.29
C LYS A 80 1.62 2.31 19.81
N ARG A 81 0.47 1.81 20.29
CA ARG A 81 -0.30 2.50 21.35
C ARG A 81 0.58 2.57 22.60
N SER A 82 1.56 3.48 22.65
CA SER A 82 2.12 3.91 23.93
C SER A 82 1.21 4.98 24.49
N ARG A 83 0.27 4.55 25.33
CA ARG A 83 -0.36 5.40 26.34
C ARG A 83 0.77 6.10 27.08
N SER A 84 0.87 7.42 26.92
CA SER A 84 1.73 8.25 27.75
C SER A 84 1.25 8.12 29.19
N THR A 85 2.00 7.37 30.00
CA THR A 85 1.96 7.47 31.45
C THR A 85 3.36 7.86 31.89
N LYS A 86 3.51 9.12 32.28
CA LYS A 86 4.69 9.64 32.96
C LYS A 86 4.97 8.76 34.19
N PRO A 87 6.19 8.26 34.43
CA PRO A 87 6.55 7.80 35.75
C PRO A 87 6.84 9.02 36.61
N LEU A 88 5.95 9.30 37.56
CA LEU A 88 6.25 10.12 38.72
C LEU A 88 7.06 9.23 39.68
N SER A 89 8.35 9.53 39.85
CA SER A 89 9.18 8.86 40.86
C SER A 89 10.10 9.88 41.52
N LYS A 90 9.73 10.29 42.72
CA LYS A 90 10.58 10.73 43.85
C LYS A 90 9.73 10.48 45.11
N SER A 91 10.17 9.96 46.23
CA SER A 91 11.41 9.34 46.68
C SER A 91 11.05 8.88 48.10
N THR A 92 11.09 7.58 48.41
CA THR A 92 11.01 7.10 49.80
C THR A 92 12.38 6.57 50.14
N VAL A 93 13.18 7.42 50.80
CA VAL A 93 14.42 7.03 51.46
C VAL A 93 14.03 6.25 52.72
N ASN A 94 14.51 5.01 52.84
CA ASN A 94 14.51 4.26 54.09
C ASN A 94 15.85 3.56 54.20
N GLY A 95 16.57 3.83 55.29
CA GLY A 95 17.81 3.15 55.60
C GLY A 95 18.69 3.93 56.57
N LEU A 96 18.29 4.00 57.84
CA LEU A 96 19.26 4.15 58.91
C LEU A 96 18.76 3.39 60.15
N GLY A 97 19.22 2.15 60.28
CA GLY A 97 19.31 1.47 61.56
C GLY A 97 20.78 1.18 61.81
N ASP A 98 21.34 1.69 62.90
CA ASP A 98 21.89 0.85 63.99
C ASP A 98 22.34 1.74 65.17
N THR A 99 21.56 1.69 66.26
CA THR A 99 21.87 1.34 67.67
C THR A 99 23.19 1.84 68.37
N PRO A 100 23.46 1.57 69.67
CA PRO A 100 23.54 2.59 70.73
C PRO A 100 24.92 2.73 71.44
N GLN A 101 25.20 3.88 72.06
CA GLN A 101 25.86 4.04 73.37
C GLN A 101 25.64 5.48 73.85
#